data_AF-A0A447UPH2-F1
#
_entry.id   AF-A0A447UPH2-F1
#
_cell.length_a   1.000
_cell.length_b   1.000
_cell.length_c   1.000
_cell.angle_alpha   90.00
_cell.angle_beta   90.00
_cell.angle_gamma   90.00
#
_symmetry.space_group_name_H-M   'P 1'
#
loop_
_entity.id
_entity.type
_entity.pdbx_description
1 polymer ?
#
loop_
_entity_poly.entity_id
_entity_poly.type
_entity_poly.pdbx_seq_one_letter_code
_entity_poly.pdbx_strand_id
1 'polypeptide(L)'
;MKKTHLLSLLALGISAACHAETYPAPIGPSQSDFGGVGLLQTPTARMAREGEMSLNYRDNDQYRYYSASIQLFPWLETTLRYTDVRTRQYSSVESFSGNQTYKDKAFDLKLRLWEESYWMPQVAVGAREYRRDGAVRCGIHCGEQSLGAV
;
A
#
# COMPACT_ATOMS: atom_id res chain seq x y z
N MET A 1 -27.09 17.32 -12.49
CA MET A 1 -27.46 16.22 -11.56
C MET A 1 -28.50 16.75 -10.58
N LYS A 2 -29.70 16.14 -10.47
CA LYS A 2 -30.78 16.61 -9.58
C LYS A 2 -30.40 16.37 -8.11
N LYS A 3 -30.70 17.34 -7.22
CA LYS A 3 -30.33 17.32 -5.78
C LYS A 3 -30.77 16.05 -5.04
N THR A 4 -31.83 15.39 -5.50
CA THR A 4 -32.33 14.12 -4.98
C THR A 4 -31.35 12.96 -5.13
N HIS A 5 -30.55 12.91 -6.20
CA HIS A 5 -29.54 11.85 -6.36
C HIS A 5 -28.31 12.07 -5.46
N LEU A 6 -28.09 13.31 -5.01
CA LEU A 6 -26.98 13.67 -4.14
C LEU A 6 -27.21 13.10 -2.72
N LEU A 7 -28.46 13.14 -2.25
CA LEU A 7 -28.87 12.57 -0.97
C LEU A 7 -28.75 11.03 -0.95
N SER A 8 -29.12 10.35 -2.04
CA SER A 8 -29.00 8.89 -2.12
C SER A 8 -27.54 8.43 -2.21
N LEU A 9 -26.67 9.15 -2.93
CA LEU A 9 -25.23 8.87 -2.95
C LEU A 9 -24.57 9.09 -1.58
N LEU A 10 -24.99 10.14 -0.86
CA LEU A 10 -24.52 10.41 0.50
C LEU A 10 -24.93 9.28 1.46
N ALA A 11 -26.19 8.82 1.40
CA ALA A 11 -26.68 7.72 2.23
C ALA A 11 -25.93 6.40 1.95
N LEU A 12 -25.63 6.11 0.68
CA LEU A 12 -24.84 4.93 0.31
C LEU A 12 -23.41 5.00 0.87
N GLY A 13 -22.77 6.18 0.81
CA GLY A 13 -21.45 6.42 1.38
C GLY A 13 -21.41 6.26 2.90
N ILE A 14 -22.45 6.72 3.61
CA ILE A 14 -22.57 6.56 5.06
C ILE A 14 -22.73 5.08 5.43
N SER A 15 -23.54 4.32 4.69
CA SER A 15 -23.72 2.88 4.98
C SER A 15 -22.44 2.07 4.76
N ALA A 16 -21.60 2.45 3.78
CA ALA A 16 -20.28 1.83 3.57
C ALA A 16 -19.29 2.19 4.69
N ALA A 17 -19.31 3.43 5.18
CA ALA A 17 -18.49 3.84 6.32
C ALA A 17 -18.94 3.20 7.65
N CYS A 18 -20.23 2.89 7.79
CA CYS A 18 -20.81 2.20 8.94
C CYS A 18 -20.65 0.68 8.94
N HIS A 19 -20.00 0.08 7.93
CA HIS A 19 -19.44 -1.27 8.05
C HIS A 19 -18.23 -1.21 9.00
N ALA A 20 -18.50 -0.94 10.27
CA ALA A 20 -17.55 -1.01 11.36
C ALA A 20 -17.43 -2.47 11.80
N GLU A 21 -16.20 -2.97 11.83
CA GLU A 21 -15.92 -4.33 12.26
C GLU A 21 -16.43 -4.60 13.68
N THR A 22 -17.19 -5.67 13.85
CA THR A 22 -17.92 -6.01 15.08
C THR A 22 -17.07 -6.79 16.10
N TYR A 23 -15.73 -6.77 15.98
CA TYR A 23 -14.84 -7.47 16.91
C TYR A 23 -13.67 -6.56 17.32
N PRO A 24 -13.22 -6.58 18.60
CA PRO A 24 -11.89 -6.11 18.93
C PRO A 24 -10.91 -7.16 18.37
N ALA A 25 -10.68 -7.10 17.06
CA ALA A 25 -9.70 -7.93 16.39
C ALA A 25 -8.31 -7.60 16.96
N PRO A 26 -7.40 -8.59 17.05
CA PRO A 26 -6.02 -8.33 17.39
C PRO A 26 -5.47 -7.18 16.56
N ILE A 27 -4.66 -6.32 17.17
CA ILE A 27 -3.95 -5.23 16.47
C ILE A 27 -3.33 -5.79 15.18
N GLY A 28 -3.86 -5.35 14.04
CA GLY A 28 -3.36 -5.72 12.73
C GLY A 28 -1.92 -5.27 12.54
N PRO A 29 -1.20 -5.84 11.56
CA PRO A 29 0.18 -5.44 11.32
C PRO A 29 0.25 -3.95 10.95
N SER A 30 1.31 -3.28 11.37
CA SER A 30 1.47 -1.84 11.11
C SER A 30 1.67 -1.55 9.62
N GLN A 31 1.51 -0.29 9.27
CA GLN A 31 1.80 0.23 7.93
C GLN A 31 3.24 0.70 7.83
N SER A 32 3.92 0.26 6.77
CA SER A 32 5.27 0.64 6.40
C SER A 32 5.28 2.08 5.86
N ASP A 33 6.45 2.72 5.88
CA ASP A 33 6.66 4.00 5.20
C ASP A 33 6.39 3.94 3.70
N PHE A 34 6.49 2.75 3.12
CA PHE A 34 6.18 2.47 1.73
C PHE A 34 4.69 2.29 1.44
N GLY A 35 3.85 2.34 2.48
CA GLY A 35 2.39 2.26 2.40
C GLY A 35 1.82 0.85 2.45
N GLY A 36 2.62 -0.19 2.25
CA GLY A 36 2.22 -1.60 2.45
C GLY A 36 2.40 -2.06 3.90
N VAL A 37 2.16 -3.33 4.18
CA VAL A 37 2.29 -3.91 5.53
C VAL A 37 3.75 -4.01 5.94
N GLY A 38 4.07 -3.47 7.11
CA GLY A 38 5.40 -3.47 7.69
C GLY A 38 5.57 -2.44 8.80
N LEU A 39 6.67 -2.53 9.53
CA LEU A 39 7.02 -1.53 10.52
C LEU A 39 8.11 -0.63 9.93
N LEU A 40 7.83 0.66 9.76
CA LEU A 40 8.78 1.60 9.15
C LEU A 40 9.27 1.06 7.80
N GLN A 41 10.58 0.92 7.62
CA GLN A 41 11.20 0.33 6.42
C GLN A 41 11.56 -1.15 6.57
N THR A 42 11.20 -1.77 7.70
CA THR A 42 11.49 -3.18 7.98
C THR A 42 10.61 -4.07 7.10
N PRO A 43 11.21 -4.93 6.27
CA PRO A 43 10.44 -5.90 5.51
C PRO A 43 9.80 -6.93 6.45
N THR A 44 8.57 -7.34 6.15
CA THR A 44 7.85 -8.35 6.92
C THR A 44 7.11 -9.31 5.99
N ALA A 45 6.95 -10.56 6.41
CA ALA A 45 6.11 -11.55 5.73
C ALA A 45 4.62 -11.44 6.10
N ARG A 46 4.29 -10.61 7.10
CA ARG A 46 2.93 -10.40 7.61
C ARG A 46 2.03 -9.79 6.55
N MET A 47 0.77 -10.22 6.49
CA MET A 47 -0.26 -9.71 5.59
C MET A 47 -1.37 -9.05 6.41
N ALA A 48 -1.99 -8.01 5.85
CA ALA A 48 -3.16 -7.35 6.43
C ALA A 48 -4.41 -8.24 6.26
N ARG A 49 -5.56 -7.81 6.78
CA ARG A 49 -6.80 -8.56 6.61
C ARG A 49 -7.24 -8.51 5.14
N GLU A 50 -7.89 -9.57 4.66
CA GLU A 50 -8.47 -9.57 3.32
C GLU A 50 -9.46 -8.41 3.15
N GLY A 51 -9.34 -7.66 2.05
CA GLY A 51 -10.15 -6.49 1.77
C GLY A 51 -9.69 -5.22 2.50
N GLU A 52 -8.64 -5.28 3.33
CA GLU A 52 -8.09 -4.11 3.99
C GLU A 52 -7.41 -3.18 2.98
N MET A 53 -7.76 -1.90 3.04
CA MET A 53 -7.23 -0.87 2.17
C MET A 53 -6.66 0.27 3.00
N SER A 54 -5.47 0.73 2.63
CA SER A 54 -4.79 1.82 3.30
C SER A 54 -4.37 2.89 2.30
N LEU A 55 -4.66 4.14 2.64
CA LEU A 55 -4.30 5.31 1.85
C LEU A 55 -3.41 6.21 2.70
N ASN A 56 -2.21 6.50 2.21
CA ASN A 56 -1.31 7.46 2.85
C ASN A 56 -1.00 8.60 1.90
N TYR A 57 -1.06 9.81 2.44
CA TYR A 57 -0.66 11.05 1.79
C TYR A 57 0.40 11.73 2.64
N ARG A 58 1.53 12.07 2.03
CA ARG A 58 2.57 12.87 2.68
C ARG A 58 2.97 13.99 1.73
N ASP A 59 2.90 15.21 2.23
CA ASP A 59 3.35 16.41 1.50
C ASP A 59 4.56 16.98 2.21
N ASN A 60 5.65 17.11 1.46
CA ASN A 60 6.84 17.82 1.87
C ASN A 60 7.13 18.86 0.78
N ASP A 61 7.82 19.93 1.14
CA ASP A 61 8.12 21.05 0.23
C ASP A 61 8.84 20.57 -1.05
N GLN A 62 9.64 19.51 -0.91
CA GLN A 62 10.43 18.92 -1.99
C GLN A 62 9.73 17.72 -2.68
N TYR A 63 8.89 16.97 -1.95
CA TYR A 63 8.33 15.70 -2.41
C TYR A 63 6.88 15.51 -1.96
N ARG A 64 6.04 15.04 -2.86
CA ARG A 64 4.68 14.62 -2.53
C ARG A 64 4.52 13.12 -2.77
N TYR A 65 4.19 12.39 -1.72
CA TYR A 65 4.02 10.94 -1.75
C TYR A 65 2.56 10.59 -1.57
N TYR A 66 2.06 9.77 -2.47
CA TYR A 66 0.79 9.08 -2.36
C TYR A 66 1.08 7.59 -2.38
N SER A 67 0.52 6.85 -1.43
CA SER A 67 0.55 5.39 -1.46
C SER A 67 -0.85 4.86 -1.21
N ALA A 68 -1.27 3.91 -2.02
CA ALA A 68 -2.50 3.16 -1.83
C ALA A 68 -2.14 1.69 -1.79
N SER A 69 -2.42 1.02 -0.69
CA SER A 69 -2.27 -0.43 -0.59
C SER A 69 -3.60 -1.09 -0.38
N ILE A 70 -3.74 -2.27 -0.96
CA ILE A 70 -4.92 -3.10 -0.80
C ILE A 70 -4.47 -4.54 -0.63
N GLN A 71 -5.02 -5.20 0.38
CA GLN A 71 -4.89 -6.63 0.56
C GLN A 71 -6.01 -7.31 -0.21
N LEU A 72 -5.77 -7.58 -1.50
CA LEU A 72 -6.78 -8.18 -2.38
C LEU A 72 -7.19 -9.58 -1.92
N PHE A 73 -6.21 -10.38 -1.48
CA PHE A 73 -6.40 -11.73 -0.97
C PHE A 73 -5.52 -11.96 0.26
N PRO A 74 -5.80 -12.95 1.13
CA PRO A 74 -4.96 -13.25 2.30
C PRO A 74 -3.52 -13.67 1.95
N TRP A 75 -3.24 -13.94 0.68
CA TRP A 75 -1.92 -14.26 0.15
C TRP A 75 -1.36 -13.21 -0.81
N LEU A 76 -2.14 -12.18 -1.16
CA LEU A 76 -1.74 -11.14 -2.11
C LEU A 76 -2.00 -9.74 -1.57
N GLU A 77 -0.91 -9.03 -1.33
CA GLU A 77 -0.90 -7.60 -1.02
C GLU A 77 -0.38 -6.84 -2.25
N THR A 78 -1.07 -5.76 -2.62
CA THR A 78 -0.70 -4.90 -3.74
C THR A 78 -0.61 -3.45 -3.29
N THR A 79 0.48 -2.79 -3.62
CA THR A 79 0.71 -1.39 -3.26
C THR A 79 1.03 -0.56 -4.50
N LEU A 80 0.32 0.55 -4.64
CA LEU A 80 0.55 1.58 -5.63
C LEU A 80 1.18 2.78 -4.95
N ARG A 81 2.35 3.21 -5.44
CA ARG A 81 2.97 4.46 -5.01
C ARG A 81 3.08 5.45 -6.16
N TYR A 82 2.76 6.70 -5.85
CA TYR A 82 2.93 7.82 -6.73
C TYR A 82 3.75 8.88 -6.01
N THR A 83 4.91 9.21 -6.56
CA THR A 83 5.83 10.20 -6.00
C THR A 83 5.97 11.36 -6.98
N ASP A 84 5.81 12.57 -6.48
CA ASP A 84 5.99 13.81 -7.22
C ASP A 84 7.19 14.57 -6.65
N VAL A 85 8.19 14.86 -7.48
CA VAL A 85 9.48 15.44 -7.08
C VAL A 85 9.58 16.88 -7.55
N ARG A 86 9.20 17.83 -6.69
CA ARG A 86 9.04 19.27 -7.00
C ARG A 86 10.32 19.96 -7.45
N THR A 87 11.47 19.38 -7.13
CA THR A 87 12.81 19.92 -7.43
C THR A 87 13.32 19.61 -8.82
N ARG A 88 12.65 18.71 -9.56
CA ARG A 88 13.08 18.31 -10.91
C ARG A 88 11.95 18.47 -11.91
N GLN A 89 12.29 19.03 -13.06
CA GLN A 89 11.41 19.03 -14.22
C GLN A 89 11.24 17.60 -14.76
N TYR A 90 10.09 17.34 -15.38
CA TYR A 90 9.72 16.02 -15.89
C TYR A 90 10.69 15.44 -16.94
N SER A 91 11.36 16.29 -17.71
CA SER A 91 12.33 15.97 -18.77
C SER A 91 13.49 16.97 -18.76
N SER A 92 14.66 16.57 -19.26
CA SER A 92 15.81 17.46 -19.49
C SER A 92 15.62 18.42 -20.67
N VAL A 93 14.54 18.25 -21.44
CA VAL A 93 14.18 19.12 -22.55
C VAL A 93 13.01 20.02 -22.11
N GLU A 94 13.29 21.31 -21.92
CA GLU A 94 12.35 22.32 -21.42
C GLU A 94 11.01 22.33 -22.20
N SER A 95 11.07 22.12 -23.52
CA SER A 95 9.87 22.10 -24.39
C SER A 95 8.93 20.91 -24.14
N PHE A 96 9.44 19.81 -23.58
CA PHE A 96 8.65 18.65 -23.18
C PHE A 96 8.24 18.70 -21.69
N SER A 97 8.91 19.51 -20.88
CA SER A 97 8.64 19.65 -19.44
C SER A 97 7.59 20.72 -19.12
N GLY A 98 7.62 21.88 -19.79
CA GLY A 98 6.75 23.00 -19.44
C GLY A 98 6.75 23.27 -17.92
N ASN A 99 5.56 23.26 -17.28
CA ASN A 99 5.40 23.39 -15.83
C ASN A 99 5.24 22.03 -15.10
N GLN A 100 5.60 20.90 -15.72
CA GLN A 100 5.44 19.58 -15.13
C GLN A 100 6.64 19.14 -14.30
N THR A 101 6.31 18.72 -13.09
CA THR A 101 7.20 18.16 -12.10
C THR A 101 7.49 16.69 -12.39
N TYR A 102 8.68 16.19 -11.99
CA TYR A 102 9.03 14.79 -12.17
C TYR A 102 8.12 13.88 -11.35
N LYS A 103 7.42 12.98 -12.05
CA LYS A 103 6.43 12.07 -11.47
C LYS A 103 6.86 10.64 -11.67
N ASP A 104 6.90 9.93 -10.57
CA ASP A 104 7.34 8.56 -10.51
C ASP A 104 6.22 7.65 -9.99
N LYS A 105 6.03 6.53 -10.67
CA LYS A 105 5.00 5.54 -10.37
C LYS A 105 5.70 4.24 -10.05
N ALA A 106 5.39 3.67 -8.90
CA ALA A 106 5.87 2.35 -8.53
C ALA A 106 4.68 1.46 -8.20
N PHE A 107 4.76 0.23 -8.70
CA PHE A 107 3.87 -0.87 -8.36
C PHE A 107 4.65 -1.87 -7.53
N ASP A 108 4.10 -2.29 -6.40
CA ASP A 108 4.69 -3.33 -5.56
C ASP A 108 3.69 -4.46 -5.38
N LEU A 109 4.21 -5.67 -5.46
CA LEU A 109 3.46 -6.91 -5.29
C LEU A 109 4.10 -7.70 -4.17
N LYS A 110 3.30 -8.23 -3.26
CA LYS A 110 3.79 -9.10 -2.21
C LYS A 110 2.88 -10.32 -2.11
N LEU A 111 3.52 -11.48 -2.25
CA LEU A 111 2.90 -12.79 -2.35
C LEU A 111 3.31 -13.61 -1.14
N ARG A 112 2.34 -14.06 -0.35
CA ARG A 112 2.58 -15.03 0.72
C ARG A 112 2.67 -16.42 0.11
N LEU A 113 3.80 -17.07 0.32
CA LEU A 113 4.03 -18.44 -0.15
C LEU A 113 3.57 -19.46 0.89
N TRP A 114 3.78 -19.17 2.17
CA TRP A 114 3.45 -20.08 3.26
C TRP A 114 2.76 -19.37 4.42
N GLU A 115 1.74 -20.01 4.98
CA GLU A 115 1.08 -19.55 6.21
C GLU A 115 1.92 -19.90 7.44
N GLU A 116 1.83 -19.08 8.48
CA GLU A 116 2.42 -19.46 9.76
C GLU A 116 1.77 -20.73 10.27
N SER A 117 2.60 -21.65 10.76
CA SER A 117 2.19 -22.87 11.44
C SER A 117 3.06 -23.06 12.67
N TYR A 118 2.70 -24.01 13.54
CA TYR A 118 3.47 -24.30 14.75
C TYR A 118 4.96 -24.58 14.47
N TRP A 119 5.25 -25.25 13.34
CA TRP A 119 6.60 -25.66 12.96
C TRP A 119 7.24 -24.79 11.87
N MET A 120 6.49 -23.88 11.25
CA MET A 120 6.96 -23.13 10.09
C MET A 120 6.57 -21.66 10.17
N PRO A 121 7.53 -20.73 10.04
CA PRO A 121 7.23 -19.31 10.01
C PRO A 121 6.50 -18.93 8.72
N GLN A 122 5.81 -17.79 8.75
CA GLN A 122 5.20 -17.23 7.56
C GLN A 122 6.29 -16.82 6.56
N VAL A 123 6.13 -17.22 5.29
CA VAL A 123 7.06 -16.87 4.21
C VAL A 123 6.33 -16.09 3.14
N ALA A 124 6.89 -14.95 2.75
CA ALA A 124 6.40 -14.15 1.64
C ALA A 124 7.54 -13.71 0.73
N VAL A 125 7.25 -13.55 -0.55
CA VAL A 125 8.14 -12.93 -1.53
C VAL A 125 7.51 -11.63 -2.01
N GLY A 126 8.31 -10.57 -2.02
CA GLY A 126 7.91 -9.25 -2.49
C GLY A 126 8.71 -8.85 -3.72
N ALA A 127 8.04 -8.36 -4.74
CA ALA A 127 8.64 -7.57 -5.80
C ALA A 127 8.25 -6.10 -5.55
N ARG A 128 9.22 -5.33 -5.09
CA ARG A 128 9.09 -3.89 -4.86
C ARG A 128 9.69 -3.14 -6.03
N GLU A 129 9.07 -2.04 -6.42
CA GLU A 129 9.49 -1.16 -7.51
C GLU A 129 9.38 -1.80 -8.90
N TYR A 130 8.23 -1.73 -9.55
CA TYR A 130 8.24 -1.61 -11.02
C TYR A 130 8.24 -0.12 -11.36
N ARG A 131 9.45 0.45 -11.56
CA ARG A 131 9.63 1.84 -11.99
C ARG A 131 9.78 1.90 -13.50
N ARG A 132 9.51 3.08 -14.09
CA ARG A 132 9.60 3.33 -15.55
C ARG A 132 10.98 3.05 -16.16
N ASP A 133 12.03 2.99 -15.33
CA ASP A 133 13.41 2.65 -15.70
C ASP A 133 13.70 1.13 -15.73
N GLY A 134 12.73 0.29 -15.35
CA GLY A 134 12.85 -1.17 -15.34
C GLY A 134 13.60 -1.75 -14.14
N ALA A 135 13.98 -0.93 -13.16
CA ALA A 135 14.60 -1.42 -11.93
C ALA A 135 13.54 -2.13 -11.06
N VAL A 136 13.79 -3.40 -10.72
CA VAL A 136 12.95 -4.23 -9.83
C VAL A 136 13.75 -4.69 -8.63
N ARG A 137 13.23 -4.43 -7.42
CA ARG A 137 13.79 -4.93 -6.17
C ARG A 137 12.99 -6.14 -5.70
N CYS A 138 13.52 -7.33 -5.91
CA CYS A 138 12.98 -8.56 -5.35
C CYS A 138 13.51 -8.81 -3.93
N GLY A 139 12.67 -9.29 -3.03
CA GLY A 139 13.04 -9.65 -1.66
C GLY A 139 12.26 -10.86 -1.17
N ILE A 140 12.94 -11.74 -0.41
CA ILE A 140 12.29 -12.82 0.34
C ILE A 140 12.20 -12.37 1.79
N HIS A 141 11.03 -12.56 2.39
CA HIS A 141 10.73 -12.14 3.76
C HIS A 141 10.27 -13.37 4.54
N CYS A 142 10.95 -13.64 5.66
CA CYS A 142 10.55 -14.61 6.65
C CYS A 142 9.99 -13.85 7.84
N GLY A 143 8.78 -14.20 8.28
CA GLY A 143 8.13 -13.58 9.43
C GLY A 143 8.69 -14.12 10.74
N GLU A 144 8.77 -13.25 11.75
CA GLU A 144 9.01 -13.68 13.13
C GLU A 144 7.76 -14.38 13.67
N GLN A 145 7.94 -15.55 14.30
CA GLN A 145 6.85 -16.41 14.78
C GLN A 145 6.16 -15.77 15.99
N SER A 146 4.83 -15.68 15.96
CA SER A 146 4.04 -15.18 17.08
C SER A 146 3.84 -16.32 18.09
N LEU A 147 4.52 -16.23 19.24
CA LEU A 147 4.52 -17.25 20.31
C LEU A 147 3.18 -17.41 21.05
N GLY A 148 2.04 -16.96 20.51
CA GLY A 148 0.79 -16.88 21.28
C GLY A 148 -0.53 -16.92 20.52
N ALA A 149 -0.57 -17.42 19.28
CA ALA A 149 -1.83 -17.55 18.53
C ALA A 149 -2.09 -19.01 18.09
N VAL A 150 -2.45 -19.85 19.06
CA VAL A 150 -3.32 -21.03 18.89
C VAL A 150 -4.33 -21.03 20.02
#